data_AF-A0A4R4U048-F1
#
_entry.id   AF-A0A4R4U048-F1
#
_cell.length_a   1.000
_cell.length_b   1.000
_cell.length_c   1.000
_cell.angle_alpha   90.00
_cell.angle_beta   90.00
_cell.angle_gamma   90.00
#
_symmetry.space_group_name_H-M   'P 1'
#
loop_
_entity.id
_entity.type
_entity.pdbx_description
1 polymer ?
#
loop_
_entity_poly.entity_id
_entity_poly.type
_entity_poly.pdbx_seq_one_letter_code
_entity_poly.pdbx_strand_id
1 'polypeptide(L)'
;MTEAVLAASVPAAAPRLAFGIGPDGTYTRSGQAAAFVLGTLTMLAFVPLMVVAALLYTKSETVFAENPERARRLVNWSWISITAPVVIAVIAVPVAMTMMG
;
A
#
# COMPACT_ATOMS: atom_id res chain seq x y z
N MET A 1 -13.12 -48.15 -32.40
CA MET A 1 -13.81 -46.96 -32.99
C MET A 1 -14.89 -46.60 -31.96
N THR A 2 -14.82 -45.57 -31.15
CA THR A 2 -14.26 -44.22 -31.33
C THR A 2 -14.22 -43.56 -29.95
N GLU A 3 -13.07 -43.51 -29.28
CA GLU A 3 -12.84 -42.58 -28.17
C GLU A 3 -12.04 -41.40 -28.73
N ALA A 4 -12.77 -40.47 -29.32
CA ALA A 4 -12.24 -39.18 -29.74
C ALA A 4 -13.29 -38.10 -29.42
N VAL A 5 -13.71 -38.04 -28.16
CA VAL A 5 -14.29 -36.81 -27.65
C VAL A 5 -13.12 -35.86 -27.48
N LEU A 6 -12.97 -35.00 -28.49
CA LEU A 6 -12.14 -33.81 -28.51
C LEU A 6 -12.06 -33.19 -27.12
N ALA A 7 -10.93 -33.40 -26.44
CA ALA A 7 -10.50 -32.52 -25.37
C ALA A 7 -10.24 -31.17 -26.04
N ALA A 8 -11.28 -30.33 -26.09
CA ALA A 8 -11.15 -28.94 -26.47
C ALA A 8 -10.07 -28.35 -25.56
N SER A 9 -8.91 -28.07 -26.13
CA SER A 9 -7.81 -27.41 -25.45
C SER A 9 -8.32 -26.04 -24.98
N VAL A 10 -8.74 -25.95 -23.73
CA VAL A 10 -9.02 -24.67 -23.07
C VAL A 10 -7.74 -23.84 -23.25
N PRO A 11 -7.79 -22.67 -23.90
CA PRO A 11 -6.62 -21.82 -24.02
C PRO A 11 -6.13 -21.53 -22.60
N ALA A 12 -4.89 -21.89 -22.29
CA ALA A 12 -4.29 -21.50 -21.02
C ALA A 12 -4.40 -19.98 -20.92
N ALA A 13 -5.06 -19.49 -19.86
CA ALA A 13 -5.22 -18.06 -19.63
C ALA A 13 -3.83 -17.42 -19.68
N ALA A 14 -3.62 -16.51 -20.65
CA ALA A 14 -2.34 -15.82 -20.78
C ALA A 14 -1.99 -15.20 -19.41
N PRO A 15 -0.75 -15.35 -18.91
CA PRO A 15 -0.36 -14.82 -17.62
C PRO A 15 -0.74 -13.35 -17.54
N ARG A 16 -1.57 -13.00 -16.56
CA ARG A 16 -2.01 -11.63 -16.35
C ARG A 16 -0.78 -10.85 -15.90
N LEU A 17 -0.11 -10.19 -16.85
CA LEU A 17 1.11 -9.43 -16.60
C LEU A 17 0.81 -8.39 -15.52
N ALA A 18 1.53 -8.50 -14.40
CA ALA A 18 1.41 -7.54 -13.31
C ALA A 18 1.82 -6.14 -13.82
N PHE A 19 1.18 -5.11 -13.29
CA PHE A 19 1.43 -3.73 -13.72
C PHE A 19 2.93 -3.38 -13.57
N GLY A 20 3.53 -2.88 -14.65
CA GLY A 20 4.95 -2.52 -14.67
C GLY A 20 5.92 -3.69 -14.84
N ILE A 21 5.44 -4.92 -15.08
CA ILE A 21 6.26 -6.11 -15.35
C ILE A 21 6.18 -6.47 -16.83
N GLY A 22 7.34 -6.69 -17.44
CA GLY A 22 7.50 -7.11 -18.83
C GLY A 22 7.24 -8.61 -19.04
N PRO A 23 7.14 -9.06 -20.30
CA PRO A 23 6.89 -10.48 -20.64
C PRO A 23 7.98 -11.44 -20.14
N ASP A 24 9.18 -10.91 -19.90
CA ASP A 24 10.35 -11.58 -19.34
C ASP A 24 10.33 -11.68 -17.81
N GLY A 25 9.30 -11.13 -17.16
CA GLY A 25 9.15 -11.12 -15.70
C GLY A 25 9.98 -10.04 -15.00
N THR A 26 10.69 -9.18 -15.74
CA THR A 26 11.43 -8.05 -15.17
C THR A 26 10.59 -6.77 -15.15
N TYR A 27 10.99 -5.77 -14.38
CA TYR A 27 10.31 -4.47 -14.44
C TYR A 27 10.53 -3.82 -15.80
N THR A 28 9.45 -3.30 -16.40
CA THR A 28 9.59 -2.32 -17.48
C THR A 28 10.27 -1.06 -16.93
N ARG A 29 10.91 -0.25 -17.80
CA ARG A 29 11.58 0.99 -17.36
C ARG A 29 10.63 1.92 -16.58
N SER A 30 9.38 2.03 -17.02
CA SER A 30 8.34 2.80 -16.33
C SER A 30 7.88 2.13 -15.04
N GLY A 31 7.75 0.79 -15.01
CA GLY A 31 7.45 0.03 -13.81
C GLY A 31 8.51 0.20 -12.72
N GLN A 32 9.79 0.15 -13.10
CA GLN A 32 10.91 0.37 -12.19
C GLN A 32 10.92 1.81 -11.64
N ALA A 33 10.71 2.81 -12.49
CA ALA A 33 10.65 4.20 -12.07
C ALA A 33 9.47 4.44 -11.09
N ALA A 34 8.30 3.90 -11.41
CA ALA A 34 7.11 3.99 -10.56
C ALA A 34 7.35 3.29 -9.20
N ALA A 35 7.91 2.07 -9.21
CA ALA A 35 8.22 1.33 -7.99
C ALA A 35 9.25 2.07 -7.12
N PHE A 36 10.28 2.65 -7.72
CA PHE A 36 11.28 3.45 -7.02
C PHE A 36 10.65 4.68 -6.38
N VAL A 37 9.94 5.51 -7.15
CA VAL A 37 9.30 6.73 -6.65
C VAL A 37 8.31 6.40 -5.54
N LEU A 38 7.46 5.39 -5.73
CA LEU A 38 6.47 4.98 -4.73
C LEU A 38 7.16 4.46 -3.46
N GLY A 39 8.21 3.66 -3.59
CA GLY A 39 9.00 3.18 -2.46
C GLY A 39 9.68 4.31 -1.68
N THR A 40 10.27 5.28 -2.37
CA THR A 40 10.90 6.46 -1.76
C THR A 40 9.86 7.32 -1.03
N LEU A 41 8.73 7.64 -1.68
CA LEU A 41 7.65 8.41 -1.05
C LEU A 41 7.09 7.69 0.17
N THR A 42 6.94 6.36 0.10
CA THR A 42 6.51 5.54 1.22
C THR A 42 7.48 5.68 2.38
N MET A 43 8.79 5.54 2.16
CA MET A 43 9.76 5.70 3.24
C MET A 43 9.79 7.11 3.82
N LEU A 44 9.77 8.14 2.97
CA LEU A 44 9.76 9.53 3.41
C LEU A 44 8.51 9.90 4.21
N ALA A 45 7.36 9.28 3.92
CA ALA A 45 6.14 9.51 4.67
C ALA A 45 6.05 8.64 5.93
N PHE A 46 6.19 7.32 5.80
CA PHE A 46 5.93 6.38 6.89
C PHE A 46 6.97 6.44 8.00
N VAL A 47 8.27 6.55 7.67
CA VAL A 47 9.32 6.54 8.71
C VAL A 47 9.14 7.67 9.73
N PRO A 48 9.06 8.96 9.34
CA PRO A 48 8.87 10.02 10.31
C PRO A 48 7.51 9.92 11.02
N LEU A 49 6.44 9.52 10.32
CA LEU A 49 5.13 9.35 10.92
C LEU A 49 5.09 8.24 11.97
N MET A 50 5.81 7.13 11.76
CA MET A 50 5.96 6.07 12.75
C MET A 50 6.70 6.55 13.99
N VAL A 51 7.75 7.37 13.82
CA VAL A 51 8.44 8.01 14.95
C VAL A 51 7.50 8.91 15.73
N VAL A 52 6.74 9.76 15.03
CA VAL A 52 5.73 10.64 15.67
C VAL A 52 4.66 9.82 16.40
N ALA A 53 4.16 8.75 15.79
CA ALA A 53 3.18 7.86 16.40
C ALA A 53 3.70 7.25 17.71
N ALA A 54 4.94 6.75 17.71
CA ALA A 54 5.59 6.19 18.89
C ALA A 54 5.72 7.25 20.00
N LEU A 55 6.21 8.44 19.67
CA LEU A 55 6.37 9.53 20.65
C LEU A 55 5.04 9.97 21.26
N LEU A 56 3.99 10.09 20.45
CA LEU A 56 2.65 10.45 20.92
C LEU A 56 2.07 9.38 21.82
N TYR A 57 2.25 8.10 21.47
CA TYR A 57 1.79 6.98 22.27
C TYR A 57 2.50 6.94 23.62
N THR A 58 3.84 7.00 23.65
CA THR A 58 4.63 7.05 24.89
C THR A 58 4.23 8.26 25.76
N LYS A 59 4.00 9.43 25.17
CA LYS A 59 3.52 10.60 25.90
C LYS A 59 2.10 10.41 26.46
N SER A 60 1.27 9.61 25.81
CA SER A 60 -0.08 9.34 26.33
C SER A 60 -0.02 8.55 27.64
N GLU A 61 0.89 7.60 27.76
CA GLU A 61 1.09 6.77 28.95
C GLU A 61 1.43 7.61 30.19
N THR A 62 2.26 8.64 30.03
CA THR A 62 2.62 9.53 31.14
C THR A 62 1.50 10.48 31.54
N VAL A 63 0.60 10.83 30.61
CA VAL A 63 -0.48 11.80 30.82
C VAL A 63 -1.78 11.13 31.28
N PHE A 64 -1.93 9.81 31.12
CA PHE A 64 -3.18 9.09 31.43
C PHE A 64 -3.63 9.26 32.88
N ALA A 65 -2.69 9.26 33.84
CA ALA A 65 -3.00 9.37 35.26
C ALA A 65 -3.53 10.76 35.66
N GLU A 66 -3.07 11.81 34.97
CA GLU A 66 -3.40 13.20 35.30
C GLU A 66 -4.57 13.73 34.46
N ASN A 67 -4.61 13.38 33.17
CA ASN A 67 -5.59 13.89 32.23
C ASN A 67 -5.95 12.84 31.17
N PRO A 68 -6.98 12.00 31.44
CA PRO A 68 -7.36 10.92 30.54
C PRO A 68 -7.90 11.40 29.19
N GLU A 69 -8.53 12.59 29.13
CA GLU A 69 -9.01 13.15 27.86
C GLU A 69 -7.85 13.52 26.93
N ARG A 70 -6.83 14.17 27.47
CA ARG A 70 -5.63 14.52 26.72
C ARG A 70 -4.88 13.27 26.27
N ALA A 71 -4.78 12.26 27.13
CA ALA A 71 -4.15 10.99 26.77
C ALA A 71 -4.86 10.29 25.60
N ARG A 72 -6.20 10.21 25.62
CA ARG A 72 -7.00 9.69 24.49
C ARG A 72 -6.75 10.48 23.20
N ARG A 73 -6.64 11.81 23.28
CA ARG A 73 -6.32 12.64 22.11
C ARG A 73 -4.94 12.29 21.54
N LEU A 74 -3.92 12.08 22.39
CA LEU A 74 -2.59 11.67 21.96
C LEU A 74 -2.59 10.28 21.29
N VAL A 75 -3.33 9.33 21.85
CA VAL A 75 -3.52 8.00 21.25
C VAL A 75 -4.19 8.11 19.88
N ASN A 76 -5.25 8.90 19.76
CA ASN A 76 -5.93 9.12 18.47
C ASN A 76 -4.98 9.72 17.44
N TRP A 77 -4.15 10.70 17.82
CA TRP A 77 -3.15 11.27 16.91
C TRP A 77 -2.07 10.27 16.53
N SER A 78 -1.63 9.41 17.45
CA SER A 78 -0.72 8.31 17.14
C SER A 78 -1.30 7.38 16.06
N TRP A 79 -2.56 6.97 16.21
CA TRP A 79 -3.26 6.17 15.20
C TRP A 79 -3.43 6.89 13.87
N ILE A 80 -3.72 8.20 13.88
CA ILE A 80 -3.84 9.01 12.66
C ILE A 80 -2.51 9.05 11.91
N SER A 81 -1.38 9.20 12.61
CA SER A 81 -0.05 9.19 11.97
C SER A 81 0.23 7.89 11.22
N ILE A 82 -0.32 6.76 11.66
CA ILE A 82 -0.15 5.46 10.99
C ILE A 82 -1.17 5.26 9.87
N THR A 83 -2.44 5.61 10.11
CA THR A 83 -3.54 5.27 9.21
C THR A 83 -3.73 6.26 8.06
N ALA A 84 -3.47 7.54 8.27
CA ALA A 84 -3.60 8.58 7.25
C ALA A 84 -2.83 8.27 5.95
N PRO A 85 -1.53 7.91 5.96
CA PRO A 85 -0.80 7.62 4.73
C PRO A 85 -1.33 6.36 4.01
N VAL A 86 -1.86 5.38 4.75
CA VAL A 86 -2.51 4.20 4.15
C VAL A 86 -3.80 4.60 3.42
N VAL A 87 -4.66 5.39 4.07
CA VAL A 87 -5.91 5.87 3.45
C VAL A 87 -5.61 6.70 2.20
N ILE A 88 -4.60 7.57 2.26
CA ILE A 88 -4.15 8.36 1.10
C ILE A 88 -3.70 7.43 -0.03
N ALA A 89 -2.88 6.42 0.25
CA ALA A 89 -2.41 5.47 -0.76
C ALA A 89 -3.56 4.68 -1.40
N VAL A 90 -4.53 4.22 -0.60
CA VAL A 90 -5.71 3.49 -1.06
C VAL A 90 -6.58 4.33 -2.00
N ILE A 91 -6.66 5.65 -1.79
CA ILE A 91 -7.42 6.56 -2.66
C ILE A 91 -6.60 6.97 -3.89
N ALA A 92 -5.32 7.26 -3.72
CA ALA A 92 -4.46 7.79 -4.77
C ALA A 92 -4.22 6.78 -5.91
N VAL A 93 -4.10 5.48 -5.59
CA VAL A 93 -3.86 4.43 -6.59
C VAL A 93 -5.01 4.30 -7.60
N PRO A 94 -6.29 4.15 -7.18
CA PRO A 94 -7.43 4.17 -8.11
C PRO A 94 -7.53 5.45 -8.94
N VAL A 95 -7.34 6.62 -8.31
CA VAL A 95 -7.40 7.92 -9.02
C VAL A 95 -6.34 7.98 -10.11
N ALA A 96 -5.10 7.60 -9.80
CA ALA A 96 -4.04 7.53 -10.79
C ALA A 96 -4.40 6.58 -11.94
N MET A 97 -5.01 5.43 -11.65
CA MET A 97 -5.47 4.48 -12.68
C MET A 97 -6.58 5.06 -13.57
N THR A 98 -7.53 5.82 -13.02
CA THR A 98 -8.59 6.47 -13.81
C THR A 98 -8.10 7.59 -14.72
N MET A 99 -6.96 8.21 -14.40
CA MET A 99 -6.36 9.27 -15.22
C MET A 99 -5.44 8.72 -16.33
N MET A 100 -5.09 7.43 -16.27
CA MET A 100 -4.19 6.75 -17.20
C MET A 100 -4.91 5.85 -18.23
N GLY A 101 -6.23 5.69 -18.10
CA GLY A 101 -7.10 4.96 -19.03
C GLY A 101 -7.80 5.91 -20.00
#